data_AF-A0A8X7UFZ9-F1
#
_entry.id   AF-A0A8X7UFZ9-F1
#
_cell.length_a   1.000
_cell.length_b   1.000
_cell.length_c   1.000
_cell.angle_alpha   90.00
_cell.angle_beta   90.00
_cell.angle_gamma   90.00
#
_symmetry.space_group_name_H-M   'P 1'
#
loop_
_entity.id
_entity.type
_entity.pdbx_description
1 polymer ?
#
loop_
_entity_poly.entity_id
_entity_poly.type
_entity_poly.pdbx_seq_one_letter_code
_entity_poly.pdbx_strand_id
1 'polypeptide(L)'
;MIRSSRIMGVIECKYPYYPGTQGICHNGVVYYGAWSNLTDRRSVVVGFDLRYEEFSLITLPEDVQIVSRFESDLVRYNGKIALGYY
;
A
#
# COMPACT_ATOMS: atom_id res chain seq x y z
N MET A 1 22.11 5.98 -20.97
CA MET A 1 22.94 5.71 -19.79
C MET A 1 22.29 6.42 -18.60
N ILE A 2 21.38 5.76 -17.86
CA ILE A 2 20.74 6.38 -16.68
C ILE A 2 21.66 6.07 -15.50
N ARG A 3 22.41 7.07 -15.04
CA ARG A 3 23.20 6.95 -13.81
C ARG A 3 22.21 6.89 -12.64
N SER A 4 22.03 5.71 -12.06
CA SER A 4 21.32 5.55 -10.78
C SER A 4 22.24 6.05 -9.67
N SER A 5 22.15 7.33 -9.36
CA SER A 5 22.68 7.89 -8.13
C SER A 5 21.80 7.38 -6.99
N ARG A 6 22.31 6.44 -6.18
CA ARG A 6 21.58 5.94 -5.01
C ARG A 6 21.63 6.98 -3.89
N ILE A 7 20.67 7.89 -3.90
CA ILE A 7 20.31 8.70 -2.73
C ILE A 7 19.13 8.01 -2.06
N MET A 8 19.36 7.45 -0.88
CA MET A 8 18.28 6.94 -0.02
C MET A 8 17.76 8.10 0.83
N GLY A 9 16.52 8.51 0.59
CA GLY A 9 15.79 9.46 1.42
C GLY A 9 14.83 8.74 2.37
N VAL A 10 14.55 9.34 3.52
CA VAL A 10 13.49 8.89 4.42
C VAL A 10 12.24 9.70 4.10
N ILE A 11 11.13 9.02 3.82
CA ILE A 11 9.82 9.63 3.63
C ILE A 11 8.99 9.27 4.85
N GLU A 12 8.47 10.27 5.55
CA GLU A 12 7.60 10.06 6.71
C GLU A 12 6.16 9.84 6.25
N CYS A 13 5.59 8.69 6.60
CA CYS A 13 4.19 8.41 6.34
C CYS A 13 3.32 9.28 7.26
N LYS A 14 2.42 10.07 6.68
CA LYS A 14 1.50 10.94 7.43
C LYS A 14 0.42 10.17 8.19
N TYR A 15 0.30 8.86 7.96
CA TYR A 15 -0.73 8.02 8.57
C TYR A 15 -0.14 7.06 9.60
N PRO A 16 -0.76 6.93 10.80
CA PRO A 16 -0.31 6.05 11.87
C PRO A 16 -0.70 4.59 11.59
N TYR A 17 -0.43 4.11 10.37
CA TYR A 17 -0.86 2.82 9.87
C TYR A 17 0.30 1.84 9.79
N TYR A 18 0.01 0.58 10.10
CA TYR A 18 0.99 -0.50 10.05
C TYR A 18 0.81 -1.26 8.74
N PRO A 19 1.88 -1.45 7.94
CA PRO A 19 1.78 -2.16 6.67
C PRO A 19 1.36 -3.61 6.90
N GLY A 20 0.32 -4.05 6.18
CA GLY A 20 -0.25 -5.39 6.26
C GLY A 20 0.01 -6.26 5.03
N THR A 21 0.40 -5.65 3.90
CA THR A 21 0.73 -6.37 2.66
C THR A 21 2.11 -5.94 2.14
N GLN A 22 2.58 -6.60 1.08
CA GLN A 22 3.71 -6.06 0.32
C GLN A 22 3.26 -4.85 -0.50
N GLY A 23 4.22 -3.98 -0.81
CA GLY A 23 3.99 -2.82 -1.68
C GLY A 23 4.11 -3.19 -3.15
N ILE A 24 3.17 -2.74 -3.97
CA ILE A 24 3.18 -2.88 -5.42
C ILE A 24 3.19 -1.52 -6.11
N CYS A 25 4.24 -1.26 -6.89
CA CYS A 25 4.29 -0.06 -7.72
C CYS A 25 3.44 -0.26 -8.97
N HIS A 26 2.54 0.66 -9.30
CA HIS A 26 1.76 0.71 -10.52
C HIS A 26 1.56 2.15 -10.97
N ASN A 27 1.93 2.45 -12.22
CA ASN A 27 1.82 3.78 -12.85
C ASN A 27 2.45 4.94 -12.05
N GLY A 28 3.53 4.68 -11.32
CA GLY A 28 4.21 5.71 -10.51
C GLY A 28 3.63 5.89 -9.11
N VAL A 29 2.66 5.06 -8.71
CA VAL A 29 2.10 5.02 -7.35
C VAL A 29 2.46 3.69 -6.71
N VAL A 30 2.95 3.71 -5.47
CA VAL A 30 3.15 2.51 -4.66
C VAL A 30 1.90 2.25 -3.84
N TYR A 31 1.26 1.11 -4.05
CA TYR A 31 0.10 0.67 -3.29
C TYR A 31 0.51 -0.38 -2.26
N TYR A 32 0.04 -0.25 -1.02
CA TYR A 32 0.18 -1.28 0.00
C TYR A 32 -1.05 -1.28 0.91
N GLY A 33 -1.48 -2.46 1.31
CA GLY A 33 -2.49 -2.62 2.33
C GLY A 33 -1.91 -2.31 3.72
N ALA A 34 -2.69 -1.67 4.56
CA ALA A 34 -2.32 -1.32 5.92
C ALA A 34 -3.52 -1.45 6.86
N TRP A 35 -3.24 -1.67 8.13
CA TRP A 35 -4.23 -1.56 9.19
C TRP A 35 -4.19 -0.17 9.81
N SER A 36 -5.37 0.34 10.16
CA SER A 36 -5.50 1.48 11.06
C SER A 36 -4.86 1.20 12.42
N ASN A 37 -5.04 2.12 13.38
CA ASN A 37 -4.58 1.91 14.75
C ASN A 37 -4.99 0.53 15.31
N LEU A 38 -4.25 0.08 16.33
CA LEU A 38 -4.39 -1.26 16.92
C LEU A 38 -5.79 -1.55 17.48
N THR A 39 -6.59 -0.52 17.72
CA THR A 39 -7.93 -0.59 18.31
C THR A 39 -9.02 -0.87 17.28
N ASP A 40 -9.02 -0.17 16.13
CA ASP A 40 -10.09 -0.27 15.12
C ASP A 40 -9.72 -1.29 14.01
N ARG A 41 -8.42 -1.59 13.83
CA ARG A 41 -7.85 -2.55 12.84
C ARG A 41 -8.49 -2.51 11.45
N ARG A 42 -9.02 -1.37 11.03
CA ARG A 42 -9.66 -1.21 9.72
C ARG A 42 -8.61 -1.37 8.63
N SER A 43 -8.95 -2.17 7.64
CA SER A 43 -8.10 -2.40 6.49
C SER A 43 -8.27 -1.28 5.48
N VAL A 44 -7.16 -0.67 5.08
CA VAL A 44 -7.10 0.38 4.06
C VAL A 44 -6.01 0.06 3.05
N VAL A 45 -6.13 0.57 1.83
CA VAL A 45 -5.02 0.59 0.88
C VAL A 45 -4.45 1.99 0.85
N VAL A 46 -3.15 2.10 1.10
CA VAL A 46 -2.40 3.35 0.99
C VAL A 46 -1.78 3.42 -0.39
N GLY A 47 -1.99 4.53 -1.10
CA GLY A 47 -1.30 4.87 -2.34
C GLY A 47 -0.31 5.99 -2.10
N PHE A 48 0.96 5.77 -2.43
CA PHE A 48 2.01 6.80 -2.36
C PHE A 48 2.46 7.19 -3.77
N ASP A 49 2.16 8.42 -4.19
CA ASP A 49 2.54 8.95 -5.50
C ASP A 49 4.02 9.38 -5.48
N LEU A 50 4.85 8.72 -6.29
CA LEU A 50 6.29 8.95 -6.33
C LEU A 50 6.69 10.28 -6.98
N ARG A 51 5.77 10.95 -7.70
CA ARG A 51 6.05 12.21 -8.41
C ARG A 51 5.85 13.42 -7.50
N TYR A 52 4.85 13.33 -6.63
CA TYR A 52 4.44 14.42 -5.74
C TYR A 52 4.78 14.14 -4.28
N GLU A 53 5.24 12.93 -3.97
CA GLU A 53 5.49 12.46 -2.60
C GLU A 53 4.24 12.59 -1.69
N GLU A 54 3.07 12.33 -2.27
CA GLU A 54 1.78 12.43 -1.58
C GLU A 54 1.18 11.07 -1.30
N PHE A 55 0.53 10.96 -0.14
CA PHE A 55 -0.20 9.77 0.26
C PHE A 55 -1.70 9.96 0.03
N SER A 56 -2.34 8.89 -0.40
CA SER A 56 -3.77 8.76 -0.59
C SER A 56 -4.27 7.50 0.12
N LEU A 57 -5.54 7.53 0.56
CA LEU A 57 -6.18 6.40 1.21
C LEU A 57 -7.36 5.91 0.38
N ILE A 58 -7.42 4.60 0.24
CA ILE A 58 -8.52 3.88 -0.41
C ILE A 58 -9.14 2.99 0.67
N THR A 59 -10.38 3.30 1.04
CA THR A 59 -11.15 2.51 1.99
C THR A 59 -11.60 1.22 1.33
N LEU A 60 -11.39 0.09 1.99
CA LEU A 60 -11.95 -1.18 1.55
C LEU A 60 -13.44 -1.27 1.91
N PRO A 61 -14.24 -2.05 1.16
CA PRO A 61 -15.59 -2.43 1.57
C PRO A 61 -15.60 -3.07 2.96
N GLU A 62 -16.72 -2.97 3.68
CA GLU A 62 -16.83 -3.39 5.09
C GLU A 62 -16.61 -4.90 5.30
N ASP A 63 -16.94 -5.71 4.29
CA ASP A 63 -16.75 -7.16 4.25
C ASP A 63 -15.37 -7.61 3.74
N VAL A 64 -14.51 -6.66 3.36
CA VAL A 64 -13.18 -6.92 2.82
C VAL A 64 -12.11 -6.52 3.85
N GLN A 65 -11.30 -7.49 4.27
CA GLN A 65 -10.22 -7.26 5.23
C GLN A 65 -8.89 -7.81 4.73
N ILE A 66 -7.82 -7.13 5.13
CA ILE A 66 -6.45 -7.65 5.07
C ILE A 66 -6.29 -8.54 6.30
N VAL A 67 -6.22 -9.84 6.10
CA VAL A 67 -6.22 -10.84 7.19
C VAL A 67 -4.84 -10.89 7.84
N SER A 68 -3.84 -11.17 7.00
CA SER A 68 -2.44 -11.16 7.39
C SER A 68 -1.58 -11.08 6.12
N ARG A 69 -0.29 -10.77 6.30
CA ARG A 69 0.69 -10.78 5.20
C ARG A 69 0.94 -12.16 4.59
N PHE A 70 0.38 -13.22 5.17
CA PHE A 70 0.53 -14.60 4.71
C PHE A 70 -0.74 -15.13 4.03
N GLU A 71 -1.89 -14.51 4.32
CA GLU A 71 -3.21 -14.94 3.81
C GLU A 71 -3.79 -13.95 2.82
N SER A 72 -3.24 -12.73 2.74
CA SER A 72 -3.72 -11.71 1.81
C SER A 72 -2.58 -10.80 1.34
N ASP A 73 -2.59 -10.44 0.06
CA ASP A 73 -1.63 -9.48 -0.51
C ASP A 73 -2.25 -8.72 -1.69
N LEU A 74 -1.62 -7.61 -2.07
CA LEU A 74 -2.02 -6.88 -3.28
C LEU A 74 -1.42 -7.56 -4.51
N VAL A 75 -2.28 -7.82 -5.50
CA VAL A 75 -1.90 -8.45 -6.76
C VAL A 75 -2.30 -7.59 -7.95
N ARG A 76 -1.57 -7.76 -9.06
CA ARG A 76 -1.99 -7.21 -10.35
C ARG A 76 -3.00 -8.16 -10.98
N TYR A 77 -4.21 -7.66 -11.20
CA TYR A 77 -5.28 -8.40 -11.85
C TYR A 77 -5.91 -7.55 -12.95
N ASN A 78 -5.87 -8.04 -14.19
CA ASN A 78 -6.43 -7.36 -15.37
C ASN A 78 -6.03 -5.87 -15.50
N GLY A 79 -4.74 -5.57 -15.29
CA GLY A 79 -4.21 -4.20 -15.36
C GLY A 79 -4.56 -3.31 -14.17
N LYS A 80 -5.27 -3.82 -13.17
CA LYS A 80 -5.63 -3.10 -11.93
C LYS A 80 -4.94 -3.73 -10.72
N ILE A 81 -4.99 -3.03 -9.59
CA ILE A 81 -4.60 -3.57 -8.29
C ILE A 81 -5.84 -4.18 -7.62
N ALA A 82 -5.70 -5.39 -7.11
CA ALA A 82 -6.73 -6.12 -6.38
C ALA A 82 -6.14 -6.70 -5.08
N LEU A 83 -6.99 -6.90 -4.07
CA LEU A 83 -6.64 -7.67 -2.89
C LEU A 83 -6.90 -9.15 -3.18
N GLY A 84 -5.86 -9.98 -3.10
CA GLY A 84 -5.93 -11.42 -3.26
C GLY A 84 -5.85 -12.13 -1.91
N TYR A 85 -6.46 -13.31 -1.82
CA TYR A 85 -6.43 -14.20 -0.66
C TYR A 85 -5.77 -15.53 -1.05
N TYR A 86 -5.03 -16.14 -0.12
CA TYR A 86 -4.32 -17.41 -0.29
C TYR A 86 -4.89 -18.51 0.60
#